data_AF-A0A662JAB1-F1
#
_entry.id   AF-A0A662JAB1-F1
#
_cell.length_a   1.000
_cell.length_b   1.000
_cell.length_c   1.000
_cell.angle_alpha   90.00
_cell.angle_beta   90.00
_cell.angle_gamma   90.00
#
_symmetry.space_group_name_H-M   'P 1'
#
loop_
_entity.id
_entity.type
_entity.pdbx_description
1 polymer ?
#
loop_
_entity_poly.entity_id
_entity_poly.type
_entity_poly.pdbx_seq_one_letter_code
_entity_poly.pdbx_strand_id
1 'polypeptide(L)' 'MYADPSKLTEEMEKKSIDELRRTTRRIFNLATLGFRQTLGNDQALNWIFLRVLVETNKLRNELSKLTRES' A
#
# COMPACT_ATOMS: atom_id res chain seq x y z
N MET A 1 -17.62 25.23 22.43
CA MET A 1 -17.63 24.82 21.02
C MET A 1 -17.42 23.31 21.04
N TYR A 2 -18.48 22.51 20.92
CA TYR A 2 -18.34 21.04 20.93
C TYR A 2 -17.89 20.59 19.55
N ALA A 3 -16.81 19.80 19.49
CA ALA A 3 -16.37 19.18 18.24
C ALA A 3 -17.46 18.21 17.76
N ASP A 4 -17.82 18.32 16.48
CA ASP A 4 -18.79 17.45 15.83
C ASP A 4 -18.21 16.02 15.73
N PRO A 5 -18.85 15.01 16.34
CA PRO A 5 -18.38 13.62 16.32
C PRO A 5 -18.14 13.08 14.91
N SER A 6 -18.90 13.56 13.92
CA SER A 6 -18.77 13.13 12.52
C SER A 6 -17.42 13.51 11.90
N LYS A 7 -16.91 14.70 12.23
CA LYS A 7 -15.61 15.20 11.74
C LYS A 7 -14.44 14.44 12.34
N LEU A 8 -14.58 13.99 13.60
CA LEU A 8 -13.56 13.17 14.27
C LEU A 8 -13.44 11.79 13.61
N THR A 9 -14.57 11.17 13.22
CA THR A 9 -14.56 9.89 12.49
C THR A 9 -13.92 10.00 11.10
N GLU A 10 -14.25 11.04 10.33
CA GLU A 10 -13.65 11.26 9.00
C GLU A 10 -12.13 11.50 9.08
N GLU A 11 -11.65 12.26 10.07
CA GLU A 11 -10.21 12.48 10.28
C GLU A 11 -9.47 11.19 10.66
N MET A 12 -10.10 10.34 11.50
CA MET A 12 -9.54 9.04 11.87
C MET A 12 -9.47 8.07 10.70
N GLU A 13 -10.52 8.01 9.87
CA GLU A 13 -10.55 7.18 8.67
C GLU A 13 -9.51 7.62 7.66
N LYS A 14 -9.38 8.94 7.43
CA LYS A 14 -8.37 9.50 6.53
C LYS A 14 -6.94 9.18 7.00
N LYS A 15 -6.68 9.31 8.31
CA LYS A 15 -5.39 8.94 8.91
C LYS A 15 -5.08 7.45 8.69
N SER A 16 -6.08 6.58 8.84
CA SER A 16 -5.94 5.14 8.60
C SER A 16 -5.59 4.84 7.13
N ILE A 17 -6.26 5.50 6.17
CA ILE A 17 -5.97 5.35 4.74
C ILE A 17 -4.54 5.80 4.40
N ASP A 18 -4.08 6.91 4.97
CA ASP A 18 -2.72 7.40 4.75
C ASP A 18 -1.65 6.46 5.34
N GLU A 19 -1.91 5.84 6.48
CA GLU A 19 -1.05 4.80 7.05
C GLU A 19 -0.99 3.55 6.16
N LEU A 20 -2.14 3.10 5.63
CA LEU A 20 -2.20 1.98 4.67
C LEU A 20 -1.42 2.29 3.39
N ARG A 21 -1.50 3.52 2.88
CA ARG A 21 -0.71 3.97 1.72
C ARG A 21 0.79 3.92 1.98
N ARG A 22 1.23 4.42 3.14
CA ARG A 22 2.64 4.38 3.54
C ARG A 22 3.14 2.95 3.65
N THR A 23 2.36 2.07 4.27
CA THR A 23 2.68 0.64 4.41
C THR A 23 2.75 -0.05 3.05
N THR A 24 1.76 0.17 2.17
CA THR A 24 1.75 -0.36 0.81
C THR A 24 3.01 0.05 0.03
N ARG A 25 3.40 1.32 0.13
CA ARG A 25 4.63 1.84 -0.51
C ARG A 25 5.89 1.16 0.05
N ARG A 26 5.97 0.93 1.36
CA ARG A 26 7.10 0.23 1.99
C ARG A 26 7.23 -1.21 1.48
N ILE A 27 6.12 -1.95 1.44
CA ILE A 27 6.13 -3.34 0.94
C ILE A 27 6.56 -3.38 -0.53
N PHE A 28 6.01 -2.50 -1.37
CA PHE A 28 6.40 -2.41 -2.78
C PHE A 28 7.90 -2.16 -2.94
N ASN A 29 8.47 -1.23 -2.18
CA ASN A 29 9.91 -0.93 -2.23
C ASN A 29 10.76 -2.11 -1.77
N LEU A 30 10.40 -2.79 -0.69
CA LEU A 30 11.10 -3.97 -0.20
C LEU A 30 11.07 -5.11 -1.21
N ALA A 31 9.90 -5.39 -1.79
CA ALA A 31 9.76 -6.41 -2.83
C ALA A 31 10.56 -6.05 -4.09
N THR A 32 10.63 -4.77 -4.45
CA THR A 32 11.44 -4.30 -5.59
C THR A 32 12.93 -4.53 -5.33
N LEU A 33 13.42 -4.23 -4.12
CA LEU A 33 14.81 -4.47 -3.75
C LEU A 33 15.14 -5.96 -3.77
N GLY A 34 14.29 -6.79 -3.16
CA GLY A 34 14.45 -8.24 -3.15
C GLY A 34 14.44 -8.83 -4.56
N PHE A 35 13.52 -8.40 -5.42
CA PHE A 35 13.47 -8.82 -6.82
C PHE A 35 14.76 -8.48 -7.56
N ARG A 36 15.27 -7.25 -7.42
CA ARG A 36 16.52 -6.83 -8.07
C ARG A 36 17.73 -7.65 -7.62
N GLN A 37 17.78 -8.06 -6.35
CA GLN A 37 18.87 -8.88 -5.83
C GLN A 37 18.80 -10.35 -6.27
N THR A 38 17.59 -10.85 -6.51
CA THR A 38 17.35 -12.27 -6.85
C THR A 38 17.20 -12.52 -8.35
N LEU A 39 17.10 -11.46 -9.16
CA LEU A 39 16.91 -11.54 -10.60
C LEU A 39 18.01 -12.36 -11.28
N GLY A 40 17.61 -13.43 -11.97
CA GLY A 40 18.52 -14.34 -12.67
C GLY A 40 19.26 -15.34 -11.78
N ASN A 41 19.20 -15.19 -10.45
CA ASN A 41 19.90 -16.04 -9.50
C ASN A 41 18.97 -17.03 -8.77
N ASP A 42 17.74 -16.61 -8.48
CA ASP A 42 16.73 -17.43 -7.80
C ASP A 42 15.35 -17.21 -8.41
N GLN A 43 14.91 -18.16 -9.25
CA GLN A 43 13.64 -18.06 -9.95
C GLN A 43 12.43 -18.12 -9.00
N ALA A 44 12.52 -18.84 -7.88
CA ALA A 44 11.43 -18.95 -6.92
C ALA A 44 11.23 -17.62 -6.19
N LEU A 45 12.31 -17.01 -5.70
CA LEU A 45 12.25 -15.69 -5.07
C LEU A 45 11.83 -14.60 -6.07
N ASN A 46 12.31 -14.66 -7.32
CA ASN A 46 11.86 -13.75 -8.37
C ASN A 46 10.34 -13.80 -8.55
N TRP A 47 9.78 -15.00 -8.63
CA TRP A 47 8.34 -15.20 -8.77
C TRP A 47 7.57 -14.65 -7.56
N ILE A 48 8.06 -14.92 -6.34
CA ILE A 48 7.46 -14.42 -5.09
C ILE A 48 7.44 -12.89 -5.10
N PHE A 49 8.59 -12.23 -5.33
CA PHE A 49 8.64 -10.78 -5.33
C PHE A 49 7.78 -10.16 -6.43
N LEU A 50 7.77 -10.75 -7.63
CA LEU A 50 6.88 -10.30 -8.70
C LEU A 50 5.40 -10.36 -8.29
N ARG A 51 5.00 -11.45 -7.62
CA ARG A 51 3.62 -11.60 -7.12
C ARG A 51 3.29 -10.54 -6.07
N VAL A 52 4.20 -10.28 -5.14
CA VAL A 52 4.04 -9.22 -4.13
C VAL A 52 3.92 -7.83 -4.79
N LEU A 53 4.72 -7.54 -5.81
CA LEU A 53 4.65 -6.27 -6.56
C LEU A 53 3.30 -6.10 -7.27
N VAL A 54 2.75 -7.17 -7.84
CA VAL A 54 1.44 -7.14 -8.50
C VAL A 54 0.33 -6.88 -7.47
N GLU A 55 0.30 -7.63 -6.37
CA GLU A 55 -0.77 -7.48 -5.36
C GLU A 55 -0.69 -6.13 -4.63
N THR A 56 0.51 -5.64 -4.32
CA THR A 56 0.66 -4.28 -3.74
C THR A 56 0.27 -3.17 -4.71
N ASN A 57 0.47 -3.34 -6.02
CA ASN A 57 -0.03 -2.39 -7.02
C ASN A 57 -1.57 -2.36 -7.09
N LYS A 58 -2.24 -3.52 -6.99
CA LYS A 58 -3.71 -3.57 -6.92
C LYS A 58 -4.21 -2.82 -5.69
N LEU A 59 -3.64 -3.12 -4.52
CA LEU A 59 -3.98 -2.44 -3.27
C LEU A 59 -3.77 -0.93 -3.37
N ARG A 60 -2.66 -0.48 -3.97
CA ARG A 60 -2.42 0.95 -4.22
C ARG A 60 -3.51 1.58 -5.08
N ASN A 61 -3.99 0.88 -6.11
CA ASN A 61 -5.05 1.36 -6.98
C ASN A 61 -6.38 1.46 -6.24
N GLU A 62 -6.72 0.47 -5.41
CA GLU A 62 -7.91 0.48 -4.56
C GLU A 62 -7.87 1.63 -3.55
N LEU A 63 -6.74 1.82 -2.84
CA LEU A 63 -6.52 2.96 -1.95
C LEU A 63 -6.55 4.32 -2.66
N SER A 64 -6.31 4.35 -3.97
CA SER A 64 -6.41 5.58 -4.76
C SER A 64 -7.85 5.89 -5.15
N LYS A 65 -8.69 4.87 -5.37
CA LYS A 65 -10.13 5.02 -5.65
C LYS A 65 -10.85 5.57 -4.43
N LEU A 66 -10.60 5.00 -3.25
CA LEU A 66 -11.23 5.43 -2.00
C LEU A 66 -11.07 6.95 -1.78
N THR A 67 -9.88 7.50 -1.99
CA THR A 67 -9.64 8.95 -1.83
C THR A 67 -10.11 9.85 -2.97
N ARG A 68 -10.51 9.27 -4.12
CA ARG A 68 -11.11 10.04 -5.22
C ARG A 68 -12.63 10.09 -5.08
N GLU A 69 -13.20 9.12 -4.36
CA GLU A 69 -14.63 8.99 -4.07
C GLU A 69 -15.01 9.61 -2.71
N SER A 70 -14.02 9.94 -1.87
CA SER A 70 -14.16 10.76 -0.64
C SER A 70 -14.00 12.24 -0.96
#